data_AF-A0A2T1CPA1-F1
#
_entry.id   AF-A0A2T1CPA1-F1
#
_cell.length_a   1.000
_cell.length_b   1.000
_cell.length_c   1.000
_cell.angle_alpha   90.00
_cell.angle_beta   90.00
_cell.angle_gamma   90.00
#
_symmetry.space_group_name_H-M   'P 1'
#
loop_
_entity.id
_entity.type
_entity.pdbx_description
1 polymer ?
#
loop_
_entity_poly.entity_id
_entity_poly.type
_entity_poly.pdbx_seq_one_letter_code
_entity_poly.pdbx_strand_id
1 'polypeptide(L)' 'MIKGIYADEADKLHPEQWVNVYHIDFMGEAIFHSTCQVKDLNLDEPEEYGLELTNEDGNV' A
#
# COMPACT_ATOMS: atom_id res chain seq x y z
N MET A 1 8.55 9.59 6.25
CA MET A 1 9.23 8.52 5.49
C MET A 1 8.39 7.27 5.73
N ILE A 2 7.59 6.86 4.75
CA ILE A 2 6.72 5.68 4.86
C ILE A 2 7.62 4.46 5.05
N LYS A 3 7.34 3.62 6.06
CA LYS A 3 8.04 2.34 6.24
C LYS A 3 7.34 1.27 5.40
N GLY A 4 7.28 1.50 4.10
CA GLY A 4 6.49 0.71 3.16
C GLY A 4 7.29 0.16 1.99
N ILE A 5 6.61 -0.64 1.18
CA ILE A 5 7.08 -1.15 -0.12
C ILE A 5 6.24 -0.55 -1.23
N TYR A 6 6.70 -0.59 -2.48
CA TYR A 6 5.82 -0.27 -3.60
C TYR A 6 4.83 -1.42 -3.86
N ALA A 7 3.68 -1.14 -4.46
CA ALA A 7 2.64 -2.14 -4.64
C ALA A 7 2.99 -3.18 -5.72
N ASP A 8 3.99 -2.92 -6.57
CA ASP A 8 4.58 -3.90 -7.48
C ASP A 8 5.39 -4.98 -6.75
N GLU A 9 5.80 -4.72 -5.49
CA GLU A 9 6.47 -5.67 -4.60
C GLU A 9 5.50 -6.36 -3.61
N ALA A 10 4.18 -6.22 -3.81
CA ALA A 10 3.15 -6.78 -2.92
C ALA A 10 3.22 -8.31 -2.79
N ASP A 11 3.86 -9.01 -3.74
CA ASP A 11 4.11 -10.45 -3.71
C ASP A 11 5.00 -10.88 -2.53
N LYS A 12 5.75 -9.94 -1.92
CA LYS A 12 6.54 -10.17 -0.71
C LYS A 12 5.71 -10.21 0.56
N LEU A 13 4.44 -9.82 0.50
CA LEU A 13 3.52 -9.80 1.64
C LEU A 13 2.57 -11.01 1.61
N HIS A 14 2.08 -11.39 2.78
CA HIS A 14 1.07 -12.43 2.89
C HIS A 14 -0.31 -11.85 2.51
N PRO A 15 -1.16 -12.57 1.74
CA PRO A 15 -2.44 -12.07 1.25
C PRO A 15 -3.41 -11.57 2.34
N GLU A 16 -3.26 -12.06 3.58
CA GLU A 16 -4.11 -11.69 4.72
C GLU A 16 -3.59 -10.47 5.51
N GLN A 17 -2.38 -9.99 5.21
CA GLN A 17 -1.84 -8.79 5.87
C GLN A 17 -2.63 -7.55 5.44
N TRP A 18 -2.81 -6.64 6.40
CA TRP A 18 -3.43 -5.34 6.16
C TRP A 18 -2.37 -4.31 5.78
N VAL A 19 -2.70 -3.48 4.80
CA VAL A 19 -1.85 -2.42 4.28
C VAL A 19 -2.64 -1.12 4.15
N ASN A 20 -2.00 -0.01 4.51
CA ASN A 20 -2.40 1.32 4.07
C ASN A 20 -1.82 1.53 2.67
N VAL A 21 -2.70 1.87 1.73
CA VAL A 21 -2.37 2.14 0.34
C VAL A 21 -2.27 3.65 0.17
N TYR A 22 -1.18 4.09 -0.43
CA TYR A 22 -0.92 5.49 -0.75
C TYR A 22 -0.67 5.62 -2.25
N HIS A 23 -1.33 6.57 -2.91
CA HIS A 23 -0.95 6.98 -4.27
C HIS A 23 0.25 7.93 -4.17
N ILE A 24 1.28 7.68 -4.97
CA ILE A 24 2.49 8.49 -5.03
C ILE A 24 2.39 9.37 -6.27
N ASP A 25 2.29 10.68 -6.06
CA ASP A 25 2.18 11.62 -7.17
C ASP A 25 3.53 11.83 -7.90
N PHE A 26 3.50 12.60 -8.98
CA PHE A 26 4.69 12.91 -9.78
C PHE A 26 5.77 13.72 -9.01
N MET A 27 5.41 14.34 -7.88
CA MET A 27 6.34 15.05 -6.99
C MET A 27 6.94 14.11 -5.93
N GLY A 28 6.48 12.85 -5.87
CA GLY A 28 6.87 11.86 -4.88
C GLY A 28 6.12 12.00 -3.56
N GLU A 29 5.02 12.74 -3.51
CA GLU A 29 4.17 12.86 -2.33
C GLU A 29 3.22 11.67 -2.23
N ALA A 30 3.18 11.06 -1.05
CA ALA A 30 2.31 9.92 -0.78
C ALA A 30 0.98 10.38 -0.18
N ILE A 31 -0.10 10.16 -0.91
CA ILE A 31 -1.46 10.56 -0.56
C ILE A 31 -2.23 9.30 -0.16
N PHE A 32 -2.77 9.29 1.07
CA PHE A 32 -3.56 8.15 1.55
C PHE A 32 -4.74 7.88 0.63
N HIS A 33 -4.89 6.62 0.23
CA HIS A 33 -5.96 6.16 -0.66
C HIS A 33 -6.96 5.29 0.10
N SER A 34 -6.48 4.21 0.75
CA SER A 34 -7.36 3.24 1.45
C SER A 34 -6.59 2.32 2.38
N THR A 35 -7.30 1.60 3.24
CA THR A 35 -6.76 0.49 4.05
C THR A 35 -7.45 -0.80 3.61
N CYS A 36 -6.69 -1.83 3.24
CA CYS A 36 -7.25 -3.12 2.80
C CYS A 36 -6.29 -4.29 3.05
N GLN A 37 -6.75 -5.52 2.85
CA GLN A 37 -5.86 -6.67 2.83
C GLN A 37 -5.11 -6.77 1.49
N VAL A 38 -3.92 -7.36 1.50
CA VAL A 38 -3.09 -7.53 0.30
C VAL A 38 -3.84 -8.30 -0.80
N LYS A 39 -4.62 -9.32 -0.44
CA LYS A 39 -5.43 -10.10 -1.40
C LYS A 39 -6.48 -9.27 -2.14
N ASP A 40 -6.88 -8.14 -1.58
CA ASP A 40 -7.93 -7.27 -2.11
C ASP A 40 -7.34 -6.11 -2.94
N LEU A 41 -6.02 -6.05 -3.08
CA LEU A 41 -5.34 -5.09 -3.94
C LEU A 41 -5.71 -5.37 -5.40
N ASN A 42 -6.38 -4.40 -6.02
CA ASN A 42 -6.68 -4.39 -7.43
C ASN A 42 -6.33 -3.01 -8.00
N LEU A 43 -5.05 -2.84 -8.36
CA LEU A 43 -4.46 -1.57 -8.79
C LEU A 43 -4.04 -1.67 -10.26
N ASP A 44 -4.41 -0.66 -11.06
CA ASP A 44 -4.10 -0.64 -12.50
C ASP A 44 -2.61 -0.33 -12.78
N GLU A 45 -1.97 0.51 -11.96
CA GLU A 45 -0.57 0.95 -12.09
C GLU A 45 0.15 0.82 -10.73
N PRO A 46 0.51 -0.40 -10.30
CA PRO A 46 1.00 -0.67 -8.93
C PRO A 46 2.32 0.05 -8.58
N GLU A 47 3.12 0.45 -9.55
CA GLU A 47 4.34 1.26 -9.36
C GLU A 47 4.05 2.70 -8.86
N GLU A 48 2.83 3.20 -9.07
CA GLU A 48 2.40 4.51 -8.53
C GLU A 48 1.85 4.42 -7.10
N TYR A 49 1.83 3.23 -6.49
CA TYR A 49 1.27 3.04 -5.16
C TYR A 49 2.32 2.54 -4.17
N GLY A 50 2.30 3.12 -2.97
CA GLY A 50 3.03 2.65 -1.80
C GLY A 50 2.12 1.89 -0.84
N LEU A 51 2.64 0.82 -0.23
CA LEU A 51 1.97 0.00 0.75
C LEU A 51 2.72 0.07 2.09
N GLU A 52 2.02 0.40 3.16
CA GLU A 52 2.55 0.37 4.52
C GLU A 52 1.80 -0.68 5.35
N LEU A 53 2.52 -1.62 5.94
CA LEU A 53 1.91 -2.64 6.80
C LEU A 53 1.21 -1.98 7.99
N THR A 54 0.02 -2.47 8.29
CA THR A 54 -0.85 -1.92 9.33
C THR A 54 -1.74 -3.01 9.93
N ASN A 55 -2.57 -2.65 10.90
CA ASN A 55 -3.66 -3.48 11.37
C ASN A 55 -4.97 -3.20 10.61
N GLU A 56 -6.05 -3.93 10.92
CA GLU A 56 -7.35 -3.75 10.26
C GLU A 56 -7.95 -2.35 10.39
N ASP A 57 -7.52 -1.58 11.40
CA ASP A 57 -7.96 -0.21 11.66
C ASP A 57 -7.08 0.85 10.96
N GLY A 58 -6.04 0.46 10.23
CA GLY A 58 -5.12 1.39 9.56
C GLY A 58 -4.09 2.04 10.50
N ASN A 59 -3.90 1.51 11.71
CA ASN A 59 -2.88 1.96 12.65
C ASN A 59 -1.53 1.24 12.43
N VAL A 60 -0.44 2.01 12.41
CA VAL A 60 0.95 1.54 12.16
C VAL A 60 1.73 1.40 13.46
#